data_AF-L0DSI8-F1
#
_entry.id   AF-L0DSI8-F1
#
_cell.length_a   1.000
_cell.length_b   1.000
_cell.length_c   1.000
_cell.angle_alpha   90.00
_cell.angle_beta   90.00
_cell.angle_gamma   90.00
#
_symmetry.space_group_name_H-M   'P 1'
#
loop_
_entity.id
_entity.type
_entity.pdbx_description
1 polymer ?
#
loop_
_entity_poly.entity_id
_entity_poly.type
_entity_poly.pdbx_seq_one_letter_code
_entity_poly.pdbx_strand_id
1 'polypeptide(L)' 'MKIEKIDPDHFRLSIGVNEGKKLASAINGRASAMRNAALALSSALGEAHALANNEFRQPPHAFDEKAPRQPSIEN' A
#
# COMPACT_ATOMS: atom_id res chain seq x y z
N MET A 1 -12.10 -8.61 10.97
CA MET A 1 -11.78 -9.39 9.76
C MET A 1 -12.79 -10.53 9.53
N LYS A 2 -13.18 -10.79 8.27
CA LYS A 2 -14.05 -11.90 7.83
C LYS A 2 -13.48 -12.49 6.53
N ILE A 3 -13.55 -13.82 6.37
CA ILE A 3 -13.15 -14.51 5.13
C ILE A 3 -14.33 -15.35 4.65
N GLU A 4 -14.62 -15.27 3.36
CA GLU A 4 -15.68 -16.01 2.69
C GLU A 4 -15.10 -16.72 1.48
N LYS A 5 -15.42 -18.00 1.30
CA LYS A 5 -15.07 -18.73 0.07
C LYS A 5 -16.10 -18.38 -1.01
N ILE A 6 -15.64 -17.91 -2.17
CA ILE A 6 -16.53 -17.57 -3.30
C ILE A 6 -16.71 -18.81 -4.19
N ASP A 7 -15.60 -19.46 -4.53
CA ASP A 7 -15.54 -20.66 -5.36
C ASP A 7 -14.31 -21.52 -4.94
N PRO A 8 -14.02 -22.66 -5.60
CA PRO A 8 -12.91 -23.53 -5.22
C PRO A 8 -11.55 -22.81 -5.06
N ASP A 9 -11.29 -21.79 -5.87
CA ASP A 9 -9.98 -21.15 -6.02
C ASP A 9 -9.94 -19.72 -5.48
N HIS A 10 -11.10 -19.10 -5.20
CA HIS A 10 -11.18 -17.71 -4.79
C HIS A 10 -11.80 -17.51 -3.40
N PHE A 11 -11.19 -16.59 -2.64
CA PHE A 11 -11.65 -16.15 -1.33
C PHE A 11 -11.85 -14.64 -1.31
N ARG A 12 -12.91 -14.19 -0.63
CA ARG A 12 -13.14 -12.79 -0.29
C ARG A 12 -12.68 -12.53 1.14
N LEU A 13 -11.80 -11.55 1.31
CA LEU A 13 -11.37 -11.04 2.59
C LEU A 13 -12.04 -9.68 2.84
N SER A 14 -12.73 -9.53 3.96
CA SER A 14 -13.21 -8.24 4.46
C SER A 14 -12.45 -7.89 5.73
N ILE A 15 -11.75 -6.76 5.72
CA ILE A 15 -10.87 -6.33 6.81
C ILE A 15 -11.05 -4.84 7.07
N GLY A 16 -10.96 -4.41 8.34
CA GLY A 16 -11.02 -2.98 8.65
C GLY A 16 -9.80 -2.26 8.09
N VAL A 17 -9.96 -1.00 7.68
CA VAL A 17 -8.89 -0.24 6.98
C VAL A 17 -7.59 -0.18 7.80
N ASN A 18 -7.68 0.14 9.09
CA ASN A 18 -6.53 0.20 9.98
C ASN A 18 -5.91 -1.19 10.24
N GLU A 19 -6.73 -2.24 10.29
CA GLU A 19 -6.26 -3.62 10.40
C GLU A 19 -5.51 -4.05 9.12
N GLY A 20 -6.02 -3.67 7.96
CA GLY A 20 -5.38 -3.88 6.65
C GLY A 20 -4.01 -3.23 6.56
N LYS A 21 -3.87 -1.98 7.02
CA LYS A 21 -2.56 -1.31 7.08
C LYS A 21 -1.58 -2.02 8.01
N LYS A 22 -2.02 -2.45 9.19
CA LYS A 22 -1.17 -3.23 10.12
C LYS A 22 -0.70 -4.54 9.48
N LEU A 23 -1.58 -5.24 8.78
CA LEU A 23 -1.23 -6.47 8.07
C LEU A 23 -0.21 -6.20 6.95
N ALA A 24 -0.41 -5.16 6.14
CA ALA A 24 0.54 -4.76 5.11
C ALA A 24 1.92 -4.44 5.71
N SER A 25 1.98 -3.67 6.80
CA SER A 25 3.23 -3.37 7.50
C SER A 25 3.92 -4.64 8.03
N ALA A 26 3.16 -5.60 8.56
CA ALA A 26 3.73 -6.87 9.05
C ALA A 26 4.32 -7.72 7.91
N ILE A 27 3.64 -7.78 6.75
CA ILE A 27 4.14 -8.48 5.55
C ILE A 27 5.42 -7.81 5.06
N ASN A 28 5.40 -6.49 4.91
CA ASN A 28 6.56 -5.72 4.44
C ASN A 28 7.75 -5.81 5.40
N GLY A 29 7.51 -5.85 6.72
CA GLY A 29 8.56 -6.06 7.72
C GLY A 29 9.28 -7.42 7.61
N ARG A 30 8.73 -8.36 6.85
CA ARG A 30 9.33 -9.66 6.54
C ARG A 30 9.46 -9.91 5.04
N ALA A 31 9.51 -8.86 4.22
CA ALA A 31 9.40 -8.96 2.78
C ALA A 31 10.39 -9.95 2.14
N SER A 32 11.63 -10.02 2.64
CA SER A 32 12.66 -10.95 2.17
C SER A 32 12.30 -12.44 2.31
N ALA A 33 11.37 -12.78 3.19
CA ALA A 33 10.91 -14.15 3.45
C ALA A 33 9.49 -14.42 2.93
N MET A 34 8.87 -13.44 2.27
CA MET A 34 7.48 -13.54 1.81
C MET A 34 7.41 -13.96 0.34
N ARG A 35 6.37 -14.73 0.02
CA ARG A 35 6.05 -15.05 -1.38
C ARG A 35 5.50 -13.81 -2.10
N ASN A 36 5.69 -13.74 -3.41
CA ASN A 36 5.19 -12.64 -4.24
C ASN A 36 3.69 -12.37 -4.05
N ALA A 37 2.87 -13.42 -3.87
CA ALA A 37 1.44 -13.26 -3.62
C ALA A 37 1.13 -12.50 -2.31
N ALA A 38 1.93 -12.72 -1.25
CA ALA A 38 1.78 -11.98 0.00
C ALA A 38 2.21 -10.52 -0.15
N LEU A 39 3.28 -10.26 -0.91
CA LEU A 39 3.71 -8.91 -1.24
C LEU A 39 2.65 -8.16 -2.07
N ALA A 40 2.05 -8.82 -3.05
CA ALA A 40 0.94 -8.26 -3.83
C ALA A 40 -0.27 -7.93 -2.94
N LEU A 41 -0.61 -8.80 -1.98
CA LEU A 41 -1.65 -8.51 -0.99
C LEU A 41 -1.29 -7.30 -0.13
N SER A 42 -0.04 -7.20 0.33
CA SER A 42 0.44 -6.04 1.10
C SER A 42 0.28 -4.73 0.32
N SER A 43 0.67 -4.71 -0.96
CA SER A 43 0.48 -3.56 -1.84
C SER A 43 -0.99 -3.16 -1.97
N ALA A 44 -1.89 -4.13 -2.23
CA ALA A 44 -3.32 -3.87 -2.35
C ALA A 44 -3.94 -3.31 -1.06
N LEU A 45 -3.53 -3.81 0.10
CA LEU A 45 -3.97 -3.30 1.40
C LEU A 45 -3.46 -1.87 1.67
N GLY A 46 -2.23 -1.57 1.26
CA GLY A 46 -1.66 -0.23 1.36
C GLY A 46 -2.41 0.80 0.50
N GLU A 47 -2.72 0.42 -0.75
CA GLU A 47 -3.52 1.24 -1.66
C GLU A 47 -4.93 1.48 -1.11
N ALA A 48 -5.61 0.44 -0.63
CA ALA A 48 -6.93 0.56 -0.03
C ALA A 48 -6.93 1.51 1.18
N HIS A 49 -5.89 1.48 2.02
CA HIS A 49 -5.76 2.43 3.13
C HIS A 49 -5.57 3.86 2.65
N ALA A 50 -4.69 4.07 1.65
CA ALA A 50 -4.41 5.41 1.12
C ALA A 50 -5.67 6.04 0.50
N LEU A 51 -6.42 5.25 -0.26
CA LEU A 51 -7.70 5.65 -0.86
C LEU A 51 -8.75 5.98 0.21
N ALA A 52 -8.91 5.12 1.22
CA ALA A 52 -9.91 5.31 2.27
C ALA A 52 -9.67 6.56 3.12
N ASN A 53 -8.41 6.94 3.33
CA ASN A 53 -8.05 8.11 4.14
C ASN A 53 -7.78 9.37 3.31
N ASN A 54 -7.96 9.30 1.98
CA ASN A 54 -7.61 10.38 1.07
C ASN A 54 -6.17 10.90 1.31
N GLU A 55 -5.26 9.96 1.60
CA GLU A 55 -3.85 10.24 1.91
C GLU A 55 -3.05 10.63 0.66
N PHE A 56 -3.67 10.57 -0.53
CA PHE A 56 -3.07 11.12 -1.74
C PHE A 56 -2.94 12.63 -1.60
N ARG A 57 -1.77 13.06 -1.11
CA ARG A 57 -1.37 14.45 -1.10
C ARG A 57 -0.34 14.65 -2.18
N GLN A 58 -0.66 15.54 -3.11
CA GLN A 58 0.35 16.13 -3.95
C GLN A 58 1.39 16.80 -3.05
N PRO A 59 2.70 16.59 -3.29
CA PRO A 59 3.71 17.31 -2.55
C PRO A 59 3.45 18.83 -2.68
N PRO A 60 3.54 19.61 -1.58
CA PRO A 60 3.53 21.06 -1.71
C PRO A 60 4.64 21.46 -2.69
N HIS A 61 4.31 22.34 -3.64
CA HIS A 61 5.20 22.80 -4.70
C HIS A 61 5.55 21.80 -5.82
N ALA A 62 4.81 20.70 -5.99
CA ALA A 62 5.09 19.70 -7.04
C ALA A 62 5.15 20.26 -8.49
N PHE A 63 4.51 21.42 -8.75
CA PHE A 63 4.57 22.13 -10.03
C PHE A 63 4.90 23.63 -9.86
N ASP A 64 5.46 24.03 -8.72
CA ASP A 64 5.80 25.44 -8.50
C ASP A 64 7.15 25.74 -9.17
N GLU A 65 7.19 26.71 -10.08
CA GLU A 65 8.43 27.16 -10.73
C GLU A 65 9.49 27.63 -9.73
N LYS A 66 9.08 28.00 -8.51
CA LYS A 66 9.97 28.46 -7.43
C LYS A 66 10.36 27.36 -6.43
N ALA A 67 9.91 26.12 -6.63
CA ALA A 67 10.33 25.00 -5.78
C ALA A 67 11.86 24.80 -5.91
N PRO A 68 12.60 24.57 -4.80
CA PRO A 68 13.99 24.17 -4.91
C PRO A 68 14.05 22.87 -5.71
N ARG A 69 14.68 22.91 -6.89
CA ARG A 69 14.95 21.70 -7.68
C ARG A 69 15.79 20.78 -6.79
N GLN A 70 15.32 19.56 -6.57
CA GLN A 70 16.12 18.55 -5.88
C GLN A 70 17.48 18.47 -6.59
N PRO A 71 18.61 18.38 -5.88
CA PRO A 71 19.89 18.26 -6.54
C PRO A 71 19.86 17.00 -7.43
N SER A 72 20.01 17.20 -8.75
CA SER A 72 20.19 16.09 -9.69
C SER A 72 21.44 15.35 -9.26
N ILE A 73 21.27 14.12 -8.79
CA ILE A 73 22.39 13.19 -8.66
C ILE A 73 22.67 12.71 -10.08
N GLU A 74 23.41 13.51 -10.85
CA GLU A 74 24.10 13.03 -12.04
C GLU A 74 25.37 12.31 -11.57
N ASN A 75 25.48 11.02 -11.91
CA ASN A 75 26.75 10.29 -11.92
C ASN A 75 27.32 10.31 -13.33
#